data_AF-A0A7V0JW30-F1
#
_entry.id   AF-A0A7V0JW30-F1
#
_cell.length_a   1.000
_cell.length_b   1.000
_cell.length_c   1.000
_cell.angle_alpha   90.00
_cell.angle_beta   90.00
_cell.angle_gamma   90.00
#
_symmetry.space_group_name_H-M   'P 1'
#
loop_
_entity.id
_entity.type
_entity.pdbx_description
1 polymer ?
#
loop_
_entity_poly.entity_id
_entity_poly.type
_entity_poly.pdbx_seq_one_letter_code
_entity_poly.pdbx_strand_id
1 'polypeptide(L)' 'MCWDCSYIWRQSIKIGIYIPEFKGNLYGKNVIFFIEEIIRDEKKFKTKEEITRQLSADRENLIRYLTSVTRT' A
#
# COMPACT_ATOMS: atom_id res chain seq x y z
N MET A 1 38.22 20.83 16.28
CA MET A 1 37.74 20.79 14.89
C MET A 1 36.77 19.63 14.77
N CYS A 2 35.46 19.91 14.87
CA CYS A 2 34.42 18.94 14.54
C CYS A 2 34.29 18.90 13.01
N TRP A 3 34.54 17.73 12.42
CA TRP A 3 34.24 17.47 11.02
C TRP A 3 32.83 16.87 10.94
N ASP A 4 31.97 17.63 10.25
CA ASP A 4 30.71 17.25 9.60
C ASP A 4 29.71 16.35 10.34
N CYS A 5 28.66 16.99 10.87
CA CYS A 5 27.43 16.36 11.32
C CYS A 5 26.39 16.43 10.18
N SER A 6 26.60 15.67 9.10
CA SER A 6 25.80 15.79 7.87
C SER A 6 25.40 14.45 7.27
N TYR A 7 24.78 13.55 8.05
CA TYR A 7 24.06 12.38 7.53
C TYR A 7 22.55 12.58 7.71
N ILE A 8 21.97 13.41 6.85
CA ILE A 8 20.51 13.48 6.68
C ILE A 8 20.09 12.22 5.92
N TRP A 9 19.56 11.23 6.63
CA TRP A 9 18.97 10.03 6.05
C TRP A 9 17.76 10.41 5.20
N ARG A 10 17.92 10.48 3.88
CA ARG A 10 16.80 10.63 2.95
C ARG A 10 16.03 9.32 2.90
N GLN A 11 15.00 9.18 3.72
CA GLN A 11 14.09 8.02 3.61
C GLN A 11 13.23 8.17 2.36
N SER A 12 13.38 7.26 1.41
CA SER A 12 12.54 7.17 0.22
C SER A 12 11.25 6.43 0.56
N ILE A 13 10.10 7.10 0.39
CA ILE A 13 8.79 6.48 0.54
C ILE A 13 8.53 5.59 -0.68
N LYS A 14 8.17 4.32 -0.46
CA LYS A 14 7.80 3.38 -1.52
C LYS A 14 6.29 3.14 -1.48
N ILE A 15 5.64 3.27 -2.63
CA ILE A 15 4.21 3.01 -2.78
C ILE A 15 4.04 1.67 -3.51
N GLY A 16 3.26 0.77 -2.93
CA GLY A 16 2.86 -0.50 -3.53
C GLY A 16 1.34 -0.56 -3.59
N ILE A 17 0.79 -0.82 -4.78
CA ILE A 17 -0.66 -0.87 -5.01
C ILE A 17 -1.03 -2.26 -5.51
N TYR A 18 -2.01 -2.87 -4.84
CA TYR A 18 -2.69 -4.06 -5.32
C TYR A 18 -4.01 -3.64 -5.96
N ILE A 19 -4.20 -3.98 -7.24
CA ILE A 19 -5.42 -3.67 -7.98
C ILE A 19 -6.26 -4.96 -8.03
N PRO A 20 -7.43 -5.03 -7.36
CA PRO A 20 -8.27 -6.22 -7.37
C PRO A 20 -8.67 -6.61 -8.78
N GLU A 21 -8.63 -7.93 -9.07
CA GLU A 21 -9.09 -8.55 -10.32
C GLU A 21 -8.36 -8.11 -11.61
N PHE A 22 -7.45 -7.15 -11.53
CA PHE A 22 -6.64 -6.72 -12.66
C PHE A 22 -5.60 -7.79 -13.02
N LYS A 23 -5.59 -8.17 -14.31
CA LYS A 23 -4.59 -9.06 -14.90
C LYS A 23 -3.89 -8.32 -16.03
N GLY A 24 -2.64 -7.93 -15.81
CA GLY A 24 -1.85 -7.20 -16.79
C GLY A 24 -0.59 -6.61 -16.18
N ASN A 25 0.23 -5.97 -17.03
CA ASN A 25 1.38 -5.20 -16.58
C ASN A 25 1.14 -3.70 -16.82
N LEU A 26 1.66 -2.88 -15.91
CA LEU A 26 1.58 -1.41 -15.99
C LEU A 26 2.96 -0.77 -16.13
N TYR A 27 4.00 -1.56 -16.41
CA TYR A 27 5.36 -1.04 -16.60
C TYR A 27 5.40 -0.08 -17.79
N GLY A 28 6.02 1.08 -17.59
CA GLY A 28 6.11 2.14 -18.60
C GLY A 28 4.80 2.86 -18.91
N LYS A 29 3.72 2.59 -18.16
CA LYS A 29 2.45 3.32 -18.28
C LYS A 29 2.39 4.43 -17.22
N ASN A 30 1.81 5.56 -17.59
CA ASN A 30 1.44 6.60 -16.63
C ASN A 30 0.21 6.12 -15.85
N VAL A 31 0.32 6.08 -14.52
CA VAL A 31 -0.75 5.66 -13.63
C VAL A 31 -1.02 6.79 -12.65
N ILE A 32 -2.30 7.12 -12.48
CA ILE A 32 -2.78 8.08 -11.47
C ILE A 32 -3.56 7.27 -10.44
N PHE A 33 -3.36 7.57 -9.16
CA PHE A 33 -4.13 6.97 -8.06
C PHE A 33 -4.51 8.05 -7.06
N PHE A 34 -5.62 7.82 -6.37
CA PHE A 34 -6.13 8.67 -5.31
C PHE A 34 -6.16 7.85 -4.02
N ILE A 35 -5.92 8.52 -2.89
CA ILE A 35 -6.04 7.92 -1.56
C ILE A 35 -7.36 8.41 -1.00
N GLU A 36 -8.34 7.50 -0.95
CA GLU A 36 -9.68 7.79 -0.44
C GLU A 36 -9.74 7.66 1.09
N GLU A 37 -9.22 6.55 1.63
CA GLU A 37 -9.30 6.23 3.06
C GLU A 37 -8.05 5.47 3.53
N ILE A 38 -7.64 5.74 4.77
CA ILE A 38 -6.57 5.00 5.45
C ILE A 38 -7.20 3.85 6.24
N ILE A 39 -6.95 2.61 5.80
CA ILE A 39 -7.58 1.41 6.37
C ILE A 39 -6.84 0.90 7.62
N ARG A 40 -5.51 1.08 7.69
CA ARG A 40 -4.66 0.69 8.83
C ARG A 40 -3.26 1.30 8.75
N ASP A 41 -2.57 1.34 9.88
CA ASP A 41 -1.13 1.64 9.95
C ASP A 41 -0.25 0.52 9.35
N GLU A 42 1.02 0.85 9.09
CA GLU A 42 2.03 -0.12 8.69
C GLU A 42 2.28 -1.15 9.80
N LYS A 43 2.28 -2.43 9.42
CA LYS A 43 2.52 -3.55 10.31
C LYS A 43 3.61 -4.44 9.72
N LYS A 44 4.64 -4.72 10.51
CA LYS A 44 5.65 -5.74 10.17
C LYS A 44 5.11 -7.13 10.51
N PHE A 45 5.29 -8.08 9.62
CA PHE A 45 4.90 -9.47 9.80
C PHE A 45 6.13 -10.33 10.04
N LYS A 46 5.99 -11.32 10.93
CA LYS A 46 7.08 -12.26 11.24
C LYS A 46 7.02 -13.50 10.38
N THR A 47 5.82 -13.89 9.93
CA THR A 47 5.61 -15.10 9.13
C THR A 47 4.83 -14.82 7.85
N LYS A 48 4.96 -15.74 6.89
CA LYS A 48 4.22 -15.70 5.63
C LYS A 48 2.71 -15.83 5.87
N GLU A 49 2.32 -16.64 6.85
CA GLU A 49 0.93 -16.92 7.18
C GLU A 49 0.25 -15.67 7.74
N GLU A 50 0.96 -14.88 8.57
CA GLU A 50 0.46 -13.63 9.11
C GLU A 50 0.17 -12.60 8.00
N ILE A 51 1.12 -12.39 7.09
CA ILE A 51 0.92 -11.45 5.97
C ILE A 51 -0.18 -11.94 5.03
N THR A 52 -0.26 -13.26 4.77
CA THR A 52 -1.32 -13.83 3.93
C THR A 52 -2.71 -13.59 4.52
N ARG A 53 -2.87 -13.81 5.83
CA ARG A 53 -4.13 -13.53 6.53
C ARG A 53 -4.51 -12.06 6.48
N GLN A 54 -3.53 -11.16 6.68
CA GLN A 54 -3.81 -9.72 6.58
C GLN A 54 -4.23 -9.33 5.16
N LEU A 55 -3.54 -9.82 4.13
CA LEU A 55 -3.90 -9.51 2.74
C LEU A 55 -5.31 -10.00 2.38
N SER A 56 -5.73 -11.16 2.89
CA SER A 56 -7.11 -11.63 2.72
C SER A 56 -8.13 -10.69 3.39
N ALA A 57 -7.87 -10.25 4.62
CA ALA A 57 -8.73 -9.30 5.33
C ALA A 57 -8.78 -7.93 4.64
N ASP A 58 -7.62 -7.41 4.21
CA ASP A 58 -7.50 -6.15 3.48
C ASP A 58 -8.30 -6.21 2.15
N ARG A 59 -8.26 -7.35 1.45
CA ARG A 59 -9.06 -7.59 0.23
C ARG A 59 -10.56 -7.58 0.53
N GLU A 60 -11.00 -8.28 1.57
CA GLU A 60 -12.43 -8.31 1.95
C GLU A 60 -12.94 -6.91 2.33
N ASN A 61 -12.16 -6.16 3.10
CA ASN A 61 -12.48 -4.77 3.48
C ASN A 61 -12.58 -3.86 2.25
N LEU A 62 -11.64 -3.97 1.31
CA LEU A 62 -11.67 -3.20 0.07
C LEU A 62 -12.92 -3.52 -0.77
N ILE A 63 -13.27 -4.79 -0.93
CA ILE A 63 -14.48 -5.19 -1.67
C ILE A 63 -15.73 -4.63 -1.00
N ARG A 64 -15.82 -4.70 0.34
CA ARG A 64 -16.94 -4.13 1.09
C ARG A 64 -17.04 -2.61 0.87
N TYR A 65 -15.93 -1.89 0.98
CA TYR A 65 -15.87 -0.44 0.75
C TYR A 65 -16.33 -0.06 -0.67
N LEU A 66 -15.79 -0.73 -1.69
CA LEU A 66 -16.19 -0.48 -3.08
C LEU A 66 -17.67 -0.78 -3.31
N THR A 67 -18.21 -1.82 -2.69
CA THR A 67 -19.64 -2.17 -2.77
C THR A 67 -20.52 -1.11 -2.11
N SER A 68 -20.09 -0.52 -1.00
CA SER A 68 -20.84 0.57 -0.36
C SER A 68 -20.80 1.88 -1.15
N VAL A 69 -19.65 2.23 -1.74
CA VAL A 69 -19.49 3.49 -2.49
C VAL A 69 -20.27 3.46 -3.81
N THR A 70 -20.31 2.32 -4.50
CA THR A 70 -20.99 2.17 -5.81
C THR A 70 -22.52 2.29 -5.73
N ARG A 71 -23.11 2.35 -4.54
CA ARG A 71 -24.58 2.50 -4.34
C ARG A 71 -25.05 3.96 -4.30
N THR A 72 -24.18 4.89 -4.65
CA THR A 72 -24.46 6.34 -4.73
C THR A 72 -24.45 6.77 -6.17
#